data_AF-A0A9D2J4U5-F1
#
_entry.id   AF-A0A9D2J4U5-F1
#
_cell.length_a   1.000
_cell.length_b   1.000
_cell.length_c   1.000
_cell.angle_alpha   90.00
_cell.angle_beta   90.00
_cell.angle_gamma   90.00
#
_symmetry.space_group_name_H-M   'P 1'
#
loop_
_entity.id
_entity.type
_entity.pdbx_description
1 polymer ?
#
loop_
_entity_poly.entity_id
_entity_poly.type
_entity_poly.pdbx_seq_one_letter_code
_entity_poly.pdbx_strand_id
1 'polypeptide(L)'
;METVLAVWGAHVEVLDLGADRRVAARTELSRDELPQFVAAREREDPPRWVWTDTNQVSPQLLAAGVRVHRCLDLRLCRTILQHAFPDREWPEPHWPTAPVGDQPEPTLLDALTIEEDSPAPGGSAEEVLTEHLRQQET
;
A
#
# COMPACT_ATOMS: atom_id res chain seq x y z
N MET A 1 -5.93 -13.31 8.25
CA MET A 1 -6.18 -13.20 6.80
C MET A 1 -5.35 -12.04 6.24
N GLU A 2 -5.18 -11.95 4.93
CA GLU A 2 -4.50 -10.84 4.27
C GLU A 2 -5.54 -9.89 3.67
N THR A 3 -5.30 -8.58 3.78
CA THR A 3 -6.18 -7.56 3.22
C THR A 3 -5.33 -6.61 2.39
N VAL A 4 -5.60 -6.56 1.08
CA VAL A 4 -4.95 -5.64 0.16
C VAL A 4 -5.65 -4.30 0.24
N LEU A 5 -4.88 -3.22 0.26
CA LEU A 5 -5.34 -1.85 0.34
C LEU A 5 -4.60 -1.03 -0.71
N ALA A 6 -5.34 -0.44 -1.64
CA ALA A 6 -4.82 0.47 -2.66
C ALA A 6 -5.49 1.82 -2.53
N VAL A 7 -4.68 2.89 -2.44
CA VAL A 7 -5.16 4.27 -2.37
C VAL A 7 -4.93 4.92 -3.74
N TRP A 8 -5.98 5.48 -4.35
CA TRP A 8 -5.89 6.32 -5.54
C TRP A 8 -6.65 7.62 -5.31
N GLY A 9 -5.97 8.76 -5.32
CA GLY A 9 -6.60 10.07 -5.14
C GLY A 9 -7.50 10.13 -3.89
N ALA A 10 -8.82 10.26 -4.09
CA ALA A 10 -9.83 10.29 -3.05
C ALA A 10 -10.52 8.94 -2.77
N HIS A 11 -10.11 7.87 -3.44
CA HIS A 11 -10.70 6.54 -3.37
C HIS A 11 -9.72 5.52 -2.80
N VAL A 12 -10.27 4.50 -2.14
CA VAL A 12 -9.52 3.35 -1.64
C VAL A 12 -10.25 2.08 -2.06
N GLU A 13 -9.51 1.16 -2.64
CA GLU A 13 -9.96 -0.21 -2.89
C GLU A 13 -9.38 -1.15 -1.83
N VAL A 14 -10.23 -2.01 -1.30
CA VAL A 14 -9.88 -3.03 -0.32
C VAL A 14 -10.28 -4.40 -0.85
N LEU A 15 -9.33 -5.34 -0.86
CA LEU A 15 -9.58 -6.74 -1.19
C LEU A 15 -9.24 -7.62 0.00
N ASP A 16 -10.24 -8.34 0.51
CA ASP A 16 -10.01 -9.35 1.54
C ASP A 16 -9.67 -10.68 0.88
N LEU A 17 -8.54 -11.27 1.26
CA LEU A 17 -8.06 -12.52 0.70
C LEU A 17 -8.42 -13.71 1.58
N GLY A 18 -8.93 -14.76 0.95
CA GLY A 18 -9.12 -16.08 1.56
C GLY A 18 -7.78 -16.76 1.86
N ALA A 19 -7.84 -17.89 2.58
CA ALA A 19 -6.66 -18.69 2.89
C ALA A 19 -5.96 -19.26 1.63
N ASP A 20 -6.69 -19.38 0.53
CA ASP A 20 -6.22 -19.77 -0.80
C ASP A 20 -5.65 -18.58 -1.61
N ARG A 21 -5.55 -17.40 -0.99
CA ARG A 21 -5.10 -16.14 -1.61
C ARG A 21 -5.97 -15.66 -2.77
N ARG A 22 -7.22 -16.13 -2.85
CA ARG A 22 -8.22 -15.60 -3.78
C ARG A 22 -8.98 -14.45 -3.12
N VAL A 23 -9.42 -13.50 -3.93
CA VAL A 23 -10.29 -12.41 -3.46
C VAL A 23 -11.60 -13.02 -2.97
N ALA A 24 -11.86 -12.87 -1.67
CA ALA A 24 -13.10 -13.31 -1.02
C ALA A 24 -14.13 -12.18 -0.97
N ALA A 25 -13.67 -10.93 -0.81
CA ALA A 25 -14.52 -9.74 -0.85
C ALA A 25 -13.76 -8.54 -1.42
N ARG A 26 -14.51 -7.63 -2.06
CA ARG A 26 -14.03 -6.33 -2.54
C ARG A 26 -14.87 -5.24 -1.87
N THR A 27 -14.24 -4.16 -1.44
CA THR A 27 -14.88 -2.99 -0.86
C THR A 27 -14.23 -1.74 -1.43
N GLU A 28 -15.06 -0.79 -1.85
CA GLU A 28 -14.64 0.55 -2.25
C GLU A 28 -15.08 1.52 -1.16
N LEU A 29 -14.19 2.43 -0.78
CA LEU A 29 -14.47 3.47 0.20
C LEU A 29 -13.76 4.76 -0.22
N SER A 30 -14.24 5.89 0.29
CA SER A 30 -13.52 7.14 0.17
C SER A 30 -12.28 7.13 1.06
N ARG A 31 -11.30 7.96 0.71
CA ARG A 31 -10.07 8.10 1.50
C ARG A 31 -10.37 8.56 2.92
N ASP A 32 -11.38 9.40 3.13
CA ASP A 32 -11.76 9.89 4.47
C ASP A 32 -12.32 8.79 5.39
N GLU A 33 -12.92 7.74 4.82
CA GLU A 33 -13.45 6.60 5.57
C GLU A 33 -12.34 5.62 5.99
N LEU A 34 -11.15 5.71 5.39
CA LEU A 34 -10.06 4.76 5.57
C LEU A 34 -9.65 4.57 7.04
N PRO A 35 -9.44 5.63 7.85
CA PRO A 35 -9.00 5.43 9.23
C PRO A 35 -10.03 4.69 10.09
N GLN A 36 -11.32 5.02 9.92
CA GLN A 36 -12.40 4.34 10.64
C GLN A 36 -12.49 2.87 10.23
N PHE A 37 -12.37 2.59 8.93
CA PHE A 37 -12.37 1.23 8.40
C PHE A 37 -11.21 0.39 8.96
N VAL A 38 -9.98 0.90 8.89
CA VAL A 38 -8.79 0.22 9.43
C VAL A 38 -8.91 0.02 10.94
N ALA A 39 -9.35 1.03 11.69
CA ALA A 39 -9.51 0.93 13.14
C ALA A 39 -10.55 -0.11 13.57
N ALA A 40 -11.63 -0.30 12.79
CA ALA A 40 -12.61 -1.34 13.04
C ALA A 40 -12.01 -2.74 12.84
N ARG A 41 -11.35 -2.96 11.70
CA ARG A 41 -10.67 -4.22 11.37
C ARG A 41 -9.59 -4.59 12.39
N GLU A 42 -8.76 -3.62 12.78
CA GLU A 42 -7.70 -3.81 13.79
C GLU A 42 -8.24 -4.20 15.17
N ARG A 43 -9.48 -3.82 15.51
CA ARG A 43 -10.12 -4.16 16.79
C ARG A 43 -10.79 -5.52 16.79
N GLU A 44 -11.38 -5.92 15.66
CA GLU A 44 -12.19 -7.13 15.54
C GLU A 44 -11.34 -8.36 15.18
N ASP A 45 -10.62 -8.31 14.06
CA ASP A 45 -9.71 -9.37 13.60
C ASP A 45 -8.59 -8.72 12.77
N PRO A 46 -7.45 -8.36 13.39
CA PRO A 46 -6.40 -7.57 12.73
C PRO A 46 -5.74 -8.37 11.59
N PRO A 47 -5.96 -7.97 10.31
CA PRO A 47 -5.38 -8.68 9.18
C PRO A 47 -3.88 -8.38 9.06
N ARG A 48 -3.22 -9.05 8.11
CA ARG A 48 -1.97 -8.54 7.56
C ARG A 48 -2.33 -7.63 6.39
N TRP A 49 -2.13 -6.34 6.56
CA TRP A 49 -2.35 -5.37 5.48
C TRP A 49 -1.28 -5.52 4.40
N VAL A 50 -1.67 -5.35 3.16
CA VAL A 50 -0.76 -5.37 2.00
C VAL A 50 -1.02 -4.11 1.20
N TRP A 51 0.00 -3.28 1.05
CA TRP A 51 -0.08 -2.03 0.27
C TRP A 51 1.24 -1.78 -0.45
N THR A 52 1.19 -0.86 -1.41
CA THR A 52 2.33 -0.52 -2.27
C THR A 52 3.45 0.19 -1.53
N ASP A 53 3.09 1.25 -0.80
CA ASP A 53 4.02 2.11 -0.08
C ASP A 53 3.36 2.66 1.18
N THR A 54 4.01 2.44 2.31
CA THR A 54 3.54 2.89 3.62
C THR A 54 3.38 4.41 3.68
N ASN A 55 4.15 5.17 2.89
CA ASN A 55 4.04 6.63 2.84
C ASN A 55 2.68 7.12 2.31
N GLN A 56 1.95 6.30 1.54
CA GLN A 56 0.63 6.67 1.02
C GLN A 56 -0.50 6.48 2.06
N VAL A 57 -0.31 5.52 2.97
CA VAL A 57 -1.35 5.04 3.89
C VAL A 57 -1.12 5.53 5.32
N SER A 58 0.12 5.41 5.82
CA SER A 58 0.45 5.63 7.22
C SER A 58 0.17 7.07 7.70
N PRO A 59 0.48 8.15 6.97
CA PRO A 59 0.29 9.50 7.47
C PRO A 59 -1.15 9.79 7.93
N GLN A 60 -2.14 9.38 7.13
CA GLN A 60 -3.55 9.60 7.44
C GLN A 60 -4.01 8.74 8.63
N LEU A 61 -3.56 7.49 8.72
CA LEU A 61 -3.87 6.61 9.85
C LEU A 61 -3.28 7.15 11.15
N LEU A 62 -2.03 7.60 11.12
CA LEU A 62 -1.34 8.17 12.27
C LEU A 62 -2.00 9.48 12.74
N ALA A 63 -2.39 10.36 11.80
CA ALA A 63 -3.13 11.57 12.12
C ALA A 63 -4.46 11.29 12.84
N ALA A 64 -5.12 10.18 12.48
CA ALA A 64 -6.34 9.71 13.13
C ALA A 64 -6.09 8.85 14.39
N GLY A 65 -4.83 8.65 14.81
CA GLY A 65 -4.48 7.84 15.98
C GLY A 65 -4.61 6.32 15.78
N VAL A 66 -4.74 5.86 14.54
CA VAL A 66 -4.89 4.45 14.18
C VAL A 66 -3.52 3.78 14.10
N ARG A 67 -3.36 2.65 14.79
CA ARG A 67 -2.15 1.83 14.75
C ARG A 67 -2.43 0.52 14.01
N VAL A 68 -1.58 0.22 13.05
CA VAL A 68 -1.60 -1.02 12.29
C VAL A 68 -0.68 -2.06 12.94
N HIS A 69 -1.18 -3.27 13.19
CA HIS A 69 -0.37 -4.33 13.83
C HIS A 69 0.59 -5.00 12.86
N ARG A 70 0.16 -5.28 11.63
CA ARG A 70 0.95 -6.02 10.63
C ARG A 70 0.69 -5.46 9.24
N CYS A 71 1.76 -5.10 8.54
CA CYS A 71 1.68 -4.73 7.14
C CYS A 71 2.79 -5.40 6.32
N LEU A 72 2.57 -5.49 5.01
CA LEU A 72 3.56 -5.73 3.98
C LEU A 72 3.58 -4.48 3.10
N ASP A 73 4.74 -3.84 3.07
CA ASP A 73 5.06 -2.77 2.14
C ASP A 73 5.74 -3.39 0.92
N LEU A 74 5.04 -3.42 -0.21
CA LEU A 74 5.52 -4.13 -1.40
C LEU A 74 6.71 -3.44 -2.05
N ARG A 75 6.84 -2.11 -1.93
CA ARG A 75 8.03 -1.37 -2.38
C ARG A 75 9.25 -1.79 -1.57
N LEU A 76 9.13 -1.85 -0.24
CA LEU A 76 10.21 -2.30 0.63
C LEU A 76 10.55 -3.79 0.42
N CYS A 77 9.55 -4.66 0.34
CA CYS A 77 9.76 -6.08 0.10
C CYS A 77 10.48 -6.32 -1.24
N ARG A 78 10.11 -5.58 -2.29
CA ARG A 78 10.80 -5.59 -3.57
C ARG A 78 12.27 -5.21 -3.44
N THR A 79 12.59 -4.11 -2.75
CA THR A 79 13.99 -3.71 -2.51
C THR A 79 14.79 -4.82 -1.84
N ILE A 80 14.22 -5.44 -0.79
CA ILE A 80 14.86 -6.57 -0.09
C ILE A 80 15.08 -7.76 -1.05
N LEU A 81 14.08 -8.12 -1.84
CA LEU A 81 14.15 -9.25 -2.78
C LEU A 81 15.16 -9.01 -3.90
N GLN A 82 15.26 -7.79 -4.43
CA GLN A 82 16.28 -7.41 -5.41
C GLN A 82 17.70 -7.57 -4.84
N HIS A 83 17.90 -7.17 -3.58
CA HIS A 83 19.19 -7.35 -2.92
C HIS A 83 19.49 -8.82 -2.59
N ALA A 84 18.49 -9.61 -2.23
CA ALA A 84 18.65 -11.03 -1.89
C ALA A 84 18.87 -11.91 -3.13
N PHE A 85 18.29 -11.53 -4.28
CA PHE A 85 18.33 -12.28 -5.53
C PHE A 85 18.79 -11.38 -6.69
N PRO A 86 20.07 -10.97 -6.73
CA PRO A 86 20.58 -10.00 -7.70
C PRO A 86 20.61 -10.53 -9.14
N ASP A 87 20.67 -11.84 -9.33
CA ASP A 87 20.68 -12.48 -10.66
C ASP A 87 19.25 -12.67 -11.24
N ARG A 88 18.21 -12.37 -10.45
CA ARG A 88 16.81 -12.46 -10.88
C ARG A 88 16.38 -11.14 -11.51
N GLU A 89 15.70 -11.21 -12.64
CA GLU A 89 15.10 -10.05 -13.26
C GLU A 89 13.80 -9.67 -12.53
N TRP A 90 13.72 -8.42 -12.09
CA TRP A 90 12.56 -7.88 -11.40
C TRP A 90 11.91 -6.81 -12.28
N PRO A 91 10.75 -7.07 -12.91
CA PRO A 91 10.12 -6.13 -13.84
C PRO A 91 9.77 -4.82 -13.14
N GLU A 92 9.98 -3.67 -13.77
CA GLU A 92 9.66 -2.36 -13.18
C GLU A 92 8.18 -2.31 -12.80
N PRO A 93 7.84 -1.95 -11.54
CA PRO A 93 6.44 -1.83 -11.16
C PRO A 93 5.86 -0.55 -11.76
N HIS A 94 4.54 -0.51 -11.87
CA HIS A 94 3.80 0.66 -12.35
C HIS A 94 3.75 1.80 -11.31
N TRP A 95 4.27 1.55 -10.10
CA TRP A 95 4.41 2.52 -9.03
C TRP A 95 5.84 3.05 -8.90
N PRO A 96 6.06 4.30 -8.44
CA PRO A 96 7.38 4.85 -8.18
C PRO A 96 8.15 4.00 -7.17
N THR A 97 9.37 3.66 -7.56
CA THR A 97 10.34 2.88 -6.81
C THR A 97 11.44 3.78 -6.25
N ALA A 98 11.09 4.99 -5.80
CA ALA A 98 12.06 5.89 -5.22
C ALA A 98 12.85 5.16 -4.10
N PRO A 99 14.20 5.21 -4.12
CA PRO A 99 15.01 4.48 -3.15
C PRO A 99 14.61 4.83 -1.72
N VAL A 100 14.60 3.84 -0.83
CA VAL A 100 14.46 4.07 0.61
C VAL A 100 15.65 4.93 1.06
N GLY A 101 15.38 6.18 1.46
CA GLY A 101 16.40 7.14 1.88
C GLY A 101 16.58 8.37 0.98
N ASP A 102 16.14 8.28 -0.29
CA ASP A 102 16.08 9.43 -1.23
C ASP A 102 14.67 10.02 -1.31
N GLN A 103 13.88 9.87 -0.24
CA GLN A 103 12.63 10.61 -0.15
C GLN A 103 13.00 12.08 -0.02
N PRO A 104 12.64 12.96 -0.98
CA PRO A 104 12.96 14.37 -0.87
C PRO A 104 12.35 14.88 0.44
N GLU A 105 13.15 15.58 1.25
CA GLU A 105 12.56 16.29 2.38
C GLU A 105 11.55 17.29 1.81
N PRO A 106 10.33 17.33 2.37
CA PRO A 106 9.32 18.27 1.89
C PRO A 106 9.88 19.68 2.00
N THR A 107 9.99 20.34 0.85
CA THR A 107 10.45 21.71 0.72
C THR A 107 9.30 22.68 0.94
N LEU A 108 9.63 23.94 1.26
CA LEU A 108 8.63 25.01 1.40
C LEU A 108 7.72 25.14 0.17
N LEU A 109 8.21 24.77 -1.03
CA LEU A 109 7.47 24.88 -2.28
C LEU A 109 6.41 23.79 -2.45
N ASP A 110 6.58 22.63 -1.81
CA ASP A 110 5.61 21.52 -1.86
C ASP A 110 4.28 21.88 -1.14
N ALA A 111 4.34 22.81 -0.18
CA ALA A 111 3.16 23.37 0.48
C ALA A 111 2.39 24.38 -0.39
N LEU A 112 3.00 24.85 -1.49
CA LEU A 112 2.42 25.82 -2.42
C LEU A 112 1.93 25.16 -3.70
N THR A 113 2.41 23.95 -4.01
CA THR A 113 1.86 23.10 -5.07
C THR A 113 0.60 22.41 -4.57
N ILE A 114 -0.55 22.93 -4.99
CA ILE A 114 -1.80 22.16 -4.97
C ILE A 114 -1.63 21.09 -6.04
N GLU A 115 -1.10 19.91 -5.68
CA GLU A 115 -1.17 18.72 -6.54
C GLU A 115 -2.61 18.18 -6.50
N GLU A 116 -3.53 18.94 -7.11
CA GLU A 116 -4.80 18.38 -7.54
C GLU A 116 -4.50 17.44 -8.72
N ASP A 117 -4.73 16.14 -8.48
CA ASP A 117 -4.96 15.13 -9.52
C ASP A 117 -3.76 14.37 -10.12
N SER A 118 -2.64 14.22 -9.38
CA SER A 118 -1.67 13.17 -9.73
C SER A 118 -2.17 11.81 -9.21
N PRO A 119 -2.29 10.76 -10.04
CA PRO A 119 -2.72 9.45 -9.57
C PRO A 119 -1.78 9.01 -8.46
N ALA A 120 -2.36 8.66 -7.30
CA ALA A 120 -1.55 8.22 -6.17
C ALA A 120 -0.73 7.02 -6.66
N PRO A 121 0.57 7.00 -6.33
CA PRO A 121 1.47 6.14 -7.05
C PRO A 121 1.24 4.63 -6.92
N GLY A 122 0.23 4.15 -6.18
CA GLY A 122 0.02 2.74 -5.83
C GLY A 122 -0.80 1.88 -6.79
N GLY A 123 -1.33 2.41 -7.89
CA GLY A 123 -2.16 1.62 -8.82
C GLY A 123 -3.46 1.06 -8.19
N SER A 124 -4.14 0.19 -8.92
CA SER A 124 -5.38 -0.49 -8.49
C SER A 124 -5.09 -1.65 -7.53
N ALA A 125 -6.09 -2.05 -6.73
CA ALA A 125 -5.89 -3.16 -5.79
C ALA A 125 -5.58 -4.51 -6.48
N GLU A 126 -5.98 -4.69 -7.74
CA GLU A 126 -5.61 -5.88 -8.53
C GLU A 126 -4.13 -5.88 -8.89
N GLU A 127 -3.56 -4.73 -9.18
CA GLU A 127 -2.14 -4.61 -9.47
C GLU A 127 -1.29 -4.82 -8.20
N VAL A 128 -1.75 -4.29 -7.06
CA VAL A 128 -1.17 -4.57 -5.74
C VAL A 128 -1.22 -6.07 -5.43
N LEU A 129 -2.36 -6.72 -5.64
CA LEU A 129 -2.51 -8.16 -5.45
C LEU A 129 -1.59 -8.95 -6.40
N THR A 130 -1.50 -8.55 -7.67
CA THR A 130 -0.65 -9.21 -8.67
C THR A 130 0.82 -9.18 -8.26
N GLU A 131 1.31 -8.02 -7.78
CA GLU A 131 2.68 -7.93 -7.27
C GLU A 131 2.88 -8.73 -5.98
N HIS A 132 1.92 -8.70 -5.05
CA HIS A 132 1.99 -9.49 -3.82
C HIS A 132 2.15 -10.99 -4.12
N LEU A 133 1.36 -11.53 -5.05
CA LEU A 133 1.46 -12.92 -5.46
C LEU A 133 2.81 -13.22 -6.13
N ARG A 134 3.29 -12.33 -7.00
CA ARG A 134 4.60 -12.46 -7.66
C ARG A 134 5.75 -12.52 -6.66
N GLN A 135 5.74 -11.68 -5.63
CA GLN A 135 6.78 -11.66 -4.60
C GLN A 135 6.80 -12.93 -3.73
N GLN A 136 5.67 -13.66 -3.66
CA GLN A 136 5.57 -14.91 -2.89
C GLN A 136 5.95 -16.17 -3.67
N GLU A 137 6.00 -16.12 -5.00
CA GLU A 137 6.47 -17.21 -5.86
C GLU A 137 8.02 -17.27 -5.94
N THR A 138 8.69 -17.20 -4.78
CA THR A 138 10.16 -17.19 -4.68
C THR A 138 10.77 -18.45 -5.26
#